data_AF-A0A9D7JVS7-F1
#
_entry.id   AF-A0A9D7JVS7-F1
#
_cell.length_a   1.000
_cell.length_b   1.000
_cell.length_c   1.000
_cell.angle_alpha   90.00
_cell.angle_beta   90.00
_cell.angle_gamma   90.00
#
_symmetry.space_group_name_H-M   'P 1'
#
loop_
_entity.id
_entity.type
_entity.pdbx_description
1 polymer ?
#
loop_
_entity_poly.entity_id
_entity_poly.type
_entity_poly.pdbx_seq_one_letter_code
_entity_poly.pdbx_strand_id
1 'polypeptide(L)'
;MIPRVIKIIEIKGFDVTVLFNNGKILTIDFYSWIVPRAAGKNIYTQLLKENIFNTIGCNGITLYWPDLAEVTLLDGTIQPAEFDLDPLMLYEFASSKKQFVA
;
A
#
# COMPACT_ATOMS: atom_id res chain seq x y z
N MET A 1 -20.05 4.44 3.66
CA MET A 1 -19.34 4.53 2.37
C MET A 1 -18.06 3.73 2.50
N ILE A 2 -17.73 2.89 1.52
CA ILE A 2 -16.48 2.10 1.53
C ILE A 2 -15.32 3.07 1.23
N PRO A 3 -14.27 3.12 2.06
CA PRO A 3 -13.11 3.98 1.83
C PRO A 3 -12.41 3.63 0.52
N ARG A 4 -11.95 4.65 -0.21
CA ARG A 4 -11.10 4.52 -1.40
C ARG A 4 -9.99 5.55 -1.34
N VAL A 5 -8.80 5.17 -1.78
CA VAL A 5 -7.66 6.08 -1.90
C VAL A 5 -7.77 6.79 -3.25
N ILE A 6 -7.98 8.10 -3.22
CA ILE A 6 -8.19 8.93 -4.42
C ILE A 6 -6.86 9.37 -5.02
N LYS A 7 -5.90 9.74 -4.16
CA LYS A 7 -4.57 10.18 -4.59
C LYS A 7 -3.56 10.05 -3.47
N ILE A 8 -2.31 9.85 -3.86
CA ILE A 8 -1.14 10.10 -3.01
C ILE A 8 -0.88 11.61 -3.01
N ILE A 9 -0.60 12.16 -1.83
CA ILE A 9 -0.25 13.57 -1.62
C ILE A 9 1.26 13.71 -1.45
N GLU A 10 1.86 12.84 -0.64
CA GLU A 10 3.28 12.87 -0.32
C GLU A 10 3.77 11.45 0.00
N ILE A 11 5.03 11.19 -0.36
CA ILE A 11 5.77 9.99 0.04
C ILE A 11 7.05 10.46 0.72
N LYS A 12 7.26 10.03 1.97
CA LYS A 12 8.47 10.34 2.75
C LYS A 12 9.01 9.05 3.36
N GLY A 13 9.95 8.42 2.66
CA GLY A 13 10.39 7.07 3.03
C GLY A 13 9.20 6.10 2.93
N PHE A 14 8.88 5.42 4.04
CA PHE A 14 7.74 4.49 4.13
C PHE A 14 6.44 5.14 4.63
N ASP A 15 6.45 6.45 4.90
CA ASP A 15 5.24 7.18 5.23
C ASP A 15 4.59 7.70 3.95
N VAL A 16 3.33 7.33 3.72
CA VAL A 16 2.56 7.75 2.54
C VAL A 16 1.31 8.49 2.99
N THR A 17 1.23 9.77 2.65
CA THR A 17 0.06 10.61 2.92
C THR A 17 -0.90 10.54 1.74
N VAL A 18 -2.16 10.21 2.01
CA VAL A 18 -3.18 10.00 0.97
C VAL A 18 -4.49 10.73 1.27
N LEU A 19 -5.23 11.05 0.20
CA LEU A 19 -6.61 11.53 0.27
C LEU A 19 -7.58 10.38 0.07
N PHE A 20 -8.52 10.21 0.99
CA PHE A 20 -9.64 9.28 0.85
C PHE A 20 -10.88 9.94 0.22
N ASN A 21 -11.76 9.13 -0.36
CA ASN A 21 -13.02 9.56 -0.99
C ASN A 21 -14.02 10.23 -0.03
N ASN A 22 -13.82 10.11 1.28
CA ASN A 22 -14.60 10.81 2.30
C ASN A 22 -14.00 12.19 2.67
N GLY A 23 -12.97 12.65 1.95
CA GLY A 23 -12.31 13.94 2.19
C GLY A 23 -11.22 13.91 3.26
N LYS A 24 -11.02 12.78 3.97
CA LYS A 24 -9.97 12.68 4.99
C LYS A 24 -8.60 12.52 4.35
N ILE A 25 -7.63 13.21 4.93
CA ILE A 25 -6.21 13.05 4.62
C ILE A 25 -5.56 12.30 5.78
N LEU A 26 -4.93 11.16 5.49
CA LEU A 26 -4.28 10.34 6.50
C LEU A 26 -2.89 9.92 6.03
N THR A 27 -1.97 9.76 6.96
CA THR A 27 -0.64 9.19 6.71
C THR A 27 -0.62 7.73 7.11
N ILE A 28 -0.15 6.88 6.21
CA ILE A 28 0.01 5.44 6.40
C ILE A 28 1.51 5.19 6.62
N ASP A 29 1.86 4.70 7.82
CA ASP A 29 3.20 4.19 8.11
C ASP A 29 3.31 2.75 7.59
N PHE A 30 3.79 2.62 6.36
CA PHE A 30 3.94 1.32 5.73
C PHE A 30 5.05 0.48 6.35
N TYR A 31 6.06 1.07 6.98
CA TYR A 31 7.12 0.29 7.60
C TYR A 31 6.56 -0.58 8.73
N SER A 32 5.80 0.02 9.65
CA SER A 32 5.11 -0.71 10.71
C SER A 32 4.06 -1.69 10.20
N TRP A 33 3.50 -1.45 9.01
CA TRP A 33 2.54 -2.37 8.38
C TRP A 33 3.24 -3.57 7.71
N ILE A 34 4.37 -3.35 7.04
CA ILE A 34 5.12 -4.35 6.26
C ILE A 34 5.94 -5.26 7.18
N VAL A 35 6.67 -4.71 8.16
CA VAL A 35 7.62 -5.47 8.99
C VAL A 35 7.02 -6.71 9.64
N PRO A 36 5.82 -6.67 10.27
CA PRO A 36 5.21 -7.87 10.86
C PRO A 36 4.83 -8.95 9.84
N ARG A 37 4.71 -8.58 8.55
CA ARG A 37 4.34 -9.48 7.44
C ARG A 37 5.55 -9.99 6.66
N ALA A 38 6.70 -9.33 6.80
CA ALA A 38 7.95 -9.65 6.11
C ALA A 38 8.72 -10.80 6.76
N ALA A 39 8.07 -11.97 6.90
CA ALA A 39 8.72 -13.20 7.35
C ALA A 39 9.18 -14.05 6.16
N GLY A 40 10.48 -14.35 6.09
CA GLY A 40 11.06 -15.17 5.04
C GLY A 40 11.14 -14.46 3.67
N LYS A 41 11.09 -15.24 2.58
CA LYS A 41 11.05 -14.70 1.21
C LYS A 41 9.60 -14.58 0.77
N ASN A 42 9.04 -13.39 0.90
CA ASN A 42 7.69 -13.07 0.42
C ASN A 42 7.64 -11.66 -0.17
N ILE A 43 6.47 -11.26 -0.68
CA ILE A 43 6.25 -9.95 -1.31
C ILE A 43 6.52 -8.77 -0.36
N TYR A 44 6.19 -8.91 0.92
CA TYR A 44 6.43 -7.89 1.94
C TYR A 44 7.92 -7.66 2.21
N THR A 45 8.74 -8.72 2.12
CA THR A 45 10.21 -8.58 2.21
C THR A 45 10.78 -7.76 1.05
N GLN A 46 10.16 -7.82 -0.13
CA GLN A 46 10.55 -6.98 -1.27
C GLN A 46 10.18 -5.52 -1.04
N LEU A 47 8.99 -5.27 -0.46
CA LEU A 47 8.53 -3.91 -0.13
C LEU A 47 9.40 -3.19 0.90
N LEU A 48 10.23 -3.89 1.67
CA LEU A 48 11.21 -3.24 2.55
C LEU A 48 12.39 -2.60 1.79
N LYS A 49 12.52 -2.84 0.49
CA LYS A 49 13.52 -2.18 -0.36
C LYS A 49 12.93 -0.87 -0.88
N GLU A 50 13.53 0.27 -0.50
CA GLU A 50 13.01 1.59 -0.86
C GLU A 50 12.81 1.79 -2.37
N ASN A 51 13.71 1.25 -3.20
CA ASN A 51 13.59 1.37 -4.66
C ASN A 51 12.34 0.67 -5.22
N ILE A 52 11.87 -0.40 -4.57
CA ILE A 52 10.62 -1.08 -4.91
C ILE A 52 9.46 -0.33 -4.26
N PHE A 53 9.57 0.04 -2.99
CA PHE A 53 8.52 0.76 -2.28
C PHE A 53 8.12 2.07 -3.00
N ASN A 54 9.10 2.81 -3.50
CA ASN A 54 8.89 4.09 -4.18
C ASN A 54 8.22 3.96 -5.56
N THR A 55 7.99 2.74 -6.07
CA THR A 55 7.15 2.54 -7.27
C THR A 55 5.65 2.56 -6.97
N ILE A 56 5.27 2.76 -5.70
CA ILE A 56 3.87 2.82 -5.27
C ILE A 56 3.05 3.79 -6.13
N GLY A 57 1.95 3.29 -6.67
CA GLY A 57 0.97 4.01 -7.45
C GLY A 57 -0.37 4.14 -6.73
N CYS A 58 -1.24 4.97 -7.28
CA CYS A 58 -2.63 5.07 -6.88
C CYS A 58 -3.51 5.13 -8.13
N ASN A 59 -4.54 4.29 -8.18
CA ASN A 59 -5.46 4.18 -9.33
C ASN A 59 -6.83 4.83 -9.07
N GLY A 60 -6.94 5.65 -8.02
CA GLY A 60 -8.21 6.27 -7.59
C GLY A 60 -9.16 5.34 -6.83
N ILE A 61 -8.74 4.09 -6.58
CA ILE A 61 -9.45 3.11 -5.76
C ILE A 61 -8.59 2.73 -4.56
N THR A 62 -7.33 2.38 -4.80
CA THR A 62 -6.37 1.97 -3.77
C THR A 62 -4.92 2.33 -4.13
N LEU A 63 -3.99 1.92 -3.27
CA LEU A 63 -2.55 1.93 -3.50
C LEU A 63 -2.08 0.58 -4.05
N TYR A 64 -1.13 0.60 -4.97
CA TYR A 64 -0.59 -0.60 -5.60
C TYR A 64 0.90 -0.46 -5.91
N TRP A 65 1.58 -1.59 -6.09
CA TRP A 65 2.94 -1.65 -6.63
C TRP A 65 2.92 -2.38 -7.97
N PRO A 66 3.39 -1.76 -9.06
CA PRO A 66 3.48 -2.43 -10.36
C PRO A 66 4.55 -3.52 -10.33
N ASP A 67 4.31 -4.60 -11.09
CA ASP A 67 5.24 -5.70 -11.35
C ASP A 67 5.81 -6.38 -10.10
N LEU A 68 5.07 -6.36 -8.99
CA LEU A 68 5.52 -6.90 -7.71
C LEU A 68 4.95 -8.29 -7.41
N ALA A 69 3.80 -8.61 -8.00
CA ALA A 69 3.18 -9.93 -7.92
C ALA A 69 3.36 -10.70 -9.24
N GLU A 70 3.05 -11.98 -9.21
CA GLU A 70 3.02 -12.85 -10.38
C GLU A 70 1.67 -13.56 -10.43
N VAL A 71 1.13 -13.72 -11.64
CA VAL A 71 -0.09 -14.50 -11.88
C VAL A 71 0.21 -15.62 -12.87
N THR A 72 -0.27 -16.83 -12.55
CA THR A 72 -0.23 -17.98 -13.47
C THR A 72 -1.53 -18.01 -14.27
N LEU A 73 -1.42 -17.88 -15.58
CA LEU A 73 -2.54 -17.98 -16.51
C LEU A 73 -2.96 -19.44 -16.72
N LEU A 74 -4.13 -19.63 -17.35
CA LEU A 74 -4.69 -20.96 -17.62
C LEU A 74 -3.80 -21.84 -18.51
N ASP A 75 -2.95 -21.23 -19.33
CA ASP A 75 -1.97 -21.92 -20.19
C ASP A 75 -0.65 -22.25 -19.48
N GLY A 76 -0.53 -21.89 -18.19
CA GLY A 76 0.69 -22.07 -17.38
C GLY A 76 1.70 -20.93 -17.52
N THR A 77 1.44 -19.91 -18.33
CA THR A 77 2.33 -18.74 -18.46
C THR A 77 2.28 -17.90 -17.19
N ILE A 78 3.45 -17.45 -16.72
CA ILE A 78 3.59 -16.52 -15.60
C ILE A 78 3.70 -15.10 -16.17
N GLN A 79 2.86 -14.18 -15.67
CA GLN A 79 2.93 -12.77 -16.03
C GLN A 79 3.10 -11.89 -14.79
N PRO A 80 3.84 -10.77 -14.90
CA PRO A 80 3.87 -9.74 -13.87
C PRO A 80 2.47 -9.22 -13.58
N ALA A 81 2.19 -8.97 -12.31
CA ALA A 81 0.93 -8.42 -11.83
C ALA A 81 1.18 -7.32 -10.81
N GLU A 82 0.20 -6.44 -10.67
CA GLU A 82 0.17 -5.45 -9.60
C GLU A 82 -0.05 -6.14 -8.25
N PHE A 83 0.57 -5.60 -7.21
CA PHE A 83 0.22 -5.92 -5.85
C PHE A 83 -0.53 -4.75 -5.24
N ASP A 84 -1.84 -4.90 -5.07
CA ASP A 84 -2.70 -3.90 -4.46
C ASP A 84 -3.10 -4.28 -3.03
N LEU A 85 -3.52 -3.27 -2.27
CA LEU A 85 -3.98 -3.44 -0.89
C LEU A 85 -5.44 -3.07 -0.77
N ASP A 86 -6.17 -3.72 0.13
CA ASP A 86 -7.57 -3.37 0.40
C ASP A 86 -7.66 -1.93 0.97
N PRO A 87 -8.37 -1.01 0.31
CA PRO A 87 -8.46 0.38 0.78
C PRO A 87 -9.19 0.54 2.12
N LEU A 88 -10.07 -0.38 2.51
CA LEU A 88 -10.68 -0.40 3.85
C LEU A 88 -9.63 -0.74 4.90
N MET A 89 -8.79 -1.75 4.65
CA MET A 89 -7.69 -2.12 5.56
C MET A 89 -6.71 -0.96 5.75
N LEU A 90 -6.36 -0.25 4.67
CA LEU A 90 -5.50 0.93 4.73
C LEU A 90 -6.13 2.04 5.55
N TYR A 91 -7.42 2.30 5.36
CA TYR A 91 -8.15 3.33 6.09
C TYR A 91 -8.23 3.04 7.60
N GLU A 92 -8.53 1.79 7.96
CA GLU A 92 -8.59 1.35 9.35
C GLU A 92 -7.21 1.46 10.01
N PHE A 93 -6.16 0.94 9.36
CA PHE A 93 -4.80 1.03 9.89
C PHE A 93 -4.35 2.49 10.11
N ALA A 94 -4.63 3.37 9.15
CA ALA A 94 -4.30 4.79 9.26
C ALA A 94 -5.12 5.52 10.33
N SER A 95 -6.38 5.12 10.54
CA SER A 95 -7.29 5.75 11.51
C SER A 95 -7.11 5.22 12.94
N SER A 96 -6.58 4.00 13.10
CA SER A 96 -6.40 3.37 14.42
C SER A 96 -5.17 3.88 15.19
N LYS A 97 -4.19 4.49 14.51
CA LYS A 97 -3.11 5.19 15.22
C LYS A 97 -3.70 6.46 15.85
N LYS A 98 -3.89 6.45 17.18
CA LYS A 98 -4.25 7.64 17.95
C LYS A 98 -3.37 8.80 17.48
N GLN A 99 -3.99 9.87 16.98
CA GLN A 99 -3.33 11.15 16.84
C GLN A 99 -2.83 11.55 18.22
N PHE A 100 -1.53 11.42 18.47
CA PHE A 100 -0.91 12.17 19.54
C PHE A 100 -0.97 13.63 19.09
N VAL A 101 -2.01 14.32 19.57
CA VAL A 101 -2.02 15.77 19.56
C VAL A 101 -0.89 16.20 20.51
N ALA A 102 -0.04 17.09 19.99
CA ALA A 102 1.15 17.63 20.63
C ALA A 102 0.93 18.09 22.08
#